data_AF-A0A9D5VEA6-F1
#
_entry.id   AF-A0A9D5VEA6-F1
#
_cell.length_a   1.000
_cell.length_b   1.000
_cell.length_c   1.000
_cell.angle_alpha   90.00
_cell.angle_beta   90.00
_cell.angle_gamma   90.00
#
_symmetry.space_group_name_H-M   'P 1'
#
loop_
_entity.id
_entity.type
_entity.pdbx_description
1 polymer ?
#
loop_
_entity_poly.entity_id
_entity_poly.type
_entity_poly.pdbx_seq_one_letter_code
_entity_poly.pdbx_strand_id
1 'polypeptide(L)'
;MSEDRNVWHITENTGKLAVWGVNYLIANLFWSLPAFSDDRVYPVDISSSKRMMDLFGKTIHPPHVIDQERIGTVVVGIPVYSSEIASRIRSHYPHVERIPDVCNLMDPDLKLPSAVVPPVETAGTRLQE
;
A
#
# COMPACT_ATOMS: atom_id res chain seq x y z
N MET A 1 17.89 6.69 4.44
CA MET A 1 17.16 5.75 5.33
C MET A 1 16.55 4.66 4.45
N SER A 2 16.34 3.45 4.96
CA SER A 2 15.93 2.30 4.14
C SER A 2 14.59 2.53 3.43
N GLU A 3 13.66 3.22 4.08
CA GLU A 3 12.31 3.51 3.60
C GLU A 3 12.33 4.39 2.35
N ASP A 4 13.12 5.47 2.38
CA ASP A 4 13.26 6.41 1.27
C ASP A 4 13.81 5.71 0.01
N ARG A 5 14.89 4.94 0.19
CA ARG A 5 15.49 4.13 -0.88
C ARG A 5 14.50 3.09 -1.42
N ASN A 6 13.75 2.44 -0.52
CA ASN A 6 12.83 1.38 -0.91
C ASN A 6 11.61 1.93 -1.68
N VAL A 7 11.12 3.12 -1.34
CA VAL A 7 10.08 3.80 -2.14
C VAL A 7 10.61 4.18 -3.52
N TRP A 8 11.84 4.69 -3.62
CA TRP A 8 12.47 4.91 -4.91
C TRP A 8 12.55 3.65 -5.74
N HIS A 9 13.07 2.56 -5.15
CA HIS A 9 13.15 1.27 -5.83
C HIS A 9 11.79 0.77 -6.32
N ILE A 10 10.73 0.91 -5.52
CA ILE A 10 9.38 0.53 -5.94
C ILE A 10 8.93 1.39 -7.13
N THR A 11 8.99 2.71 -7.01
CA THR A 11 8.50 3.63 -8.05
C THR A 11 9.30 3.56 -9.36
N GLU A 12 10.59 3.24 -9.31
CA GLU A 12 11.41 3.00 -10.50
C GLU A 12 11.03 1.71 -11.23
N ASN A 13 10.64 0.66 -10.50
CA ASN A 13 10.30 -0.64 -11.09
C ASN A 13 8.82 -0.77 -11.48
N THR A 14 7.91 -0.17 -10.72
CA THR A 14 6.46 -0.31 -10.93
C THR A 14 5.80 0.95 -11.46
N GLY A 15 6.54 2.05 -11.57
CA GLY A 15 6.07 3.33 -12.11
C GLY A 15 5.18 4.13 -11.15
N LYS A 16 4.32 3.50 -10.34
CA LYS A 16 3.45 4.17 -9.36
C LYS A 16 3.33 3.37 -8.08
N LEU A 17 3.07 4.09 -6.98
CA LEU A 17 2.89 3.54 -5.64
C LEU A 17 1.72 4.24 -4.94
N ALA A 18 0.80 3.48 -4.38
CA ALA A 18 -0.21 4.01 -3.46
C ALA A 18 0.19 3.73 -2.01
N VAL A 19 -0.06 4.68 -1.11
CA VAL A 19 0.11 4.49 0.34
C VAL A 19 -1.26 4.66 1.00
N TRP A 20 -1.89 3.53 1.35
CA TRP A 20 -3.25 3.51 1.90
C TRP A 20 -3.26 3.61 3.42
N GLY A 21 -3.88 4.67 3.93
CA GLY A 21 -4.14 4.88 5.35
C GLY A 21 -3.23 5.95 5.91
N VAL A 22 -3.66 7.21 5.80
CA VAL A 22 -2.87 8.36 6.23
C VAL A 22 -3.07 8.57 7.73
N ASN A 23 -2.09 8.16 8.54
CA ASN A 23 -2.03 8.48 9.96
C ASN A 23 -0.84 9.41 10.24
N TYR A 24 -0.59 9.72 11.52
CA TYR A 24 0.53 10.57 11.91
C TYR A 24 1.90 10.03 11.43
N LEU A 25 2.11 8.71 11.50
CA LEU A 25 3.38 8.09 11.05
C LEU A 25 3.56 8.26 9.54
N ILE A 26 2.53 7.99 8.75
CA ILE A 26 2.57 8.20 7.29
C ILE A 26 2.76 9.67 6.95
N ALA A 27 2.04 10.58 7.61
CA ALA A 27 2.23 12.00 7.43
C ALA A 27 3.69 12.42 7.72
N ASN A 28 4.29 11.88 8.77
CA ASN A 28 5.71 12.13 9.06
C ASN A 28 6.64 11.60 7.96
N LEU A 29 6.35 10.46 7.32
CA LEU A 29 7.13 9.98 6.17
C LEU A 29 7.00 10.93 4.96
N PHE A 30 5.79 11.40 4.64
CA PHE A 30 5.57 12.39 3.58
C PHE A 30 6.28 13.72 3.86
N TRP A 31 6.40 14.11 5.13
CA TRP A 31 7.11 15.31 5.52
C TRP A 31 8.63 15.16 5.44
N SER A 32 9.16 14.02 5.86
CA SER A 32 10.61 13.86 6.14
C SER A 32 11.41 13.18 5.02
N LEU A 33 10.75 12.45 4.13
CA LEU A 33 11.42 11.61 3.12
C LEU A 33 11.14 12.10 1.70
N PRO A 34 12.17 12.50 0.93
CA PRO A 34 12.02 12.98 -0.44
C PRO A 34 11.26 12.03 -1.37
N ALA A 35 11.42 10.72 -1.23
CA ALA A 35 10.75 9.74 -2.09
C ALA A 35 9.22 9.81 -2.00
N PHE A 36 8.67 10.18 -0.85
CA PHE A 36 7.22 10.31 -0.65
C PHE A 36 6.64 11.57 -1.30
N SER A 37 7.48 12.53 -1.66
CA SER A 37 7.10 13.73 -2.40
C SER A 37 7.07 13.51 -3.92
N ASP A 38 7.51 12.35 -4.44
CA ASP A 38 7.47 12.05 -5.87
C ASP A 38 6.04 11.92 -6.40
N ASP A 39 5.75 12.46 -7.59
CA ASP A 39 4.41 12.48 -8.21
C ASP A 39 3.85 11.08 -8.55
N ARG A 40 4.68 10.05 -8.52
CA ARG A 40 4.30 8.66 -8.64
C ARG A 40 3.82 8.05 -7.32
N VAL A 41 3.92 8.77 -6.21
CA VAL A 41 3.47 8.35 -4.87
C VAL A 41 2.13 9.01 -4.53
N TYR A 42 1.11 8.18 -4.36
CA TYR A 42 -0.27 8.60 -4.11
C TYR A 42 -0.67 8.27 -2.67
N PRO A 43 -0.84 9.27 -1.78
CA PRO A 43 -1.47 9.03 -0.49
C PRO A 43 -2.96 8.74 -0.68
N VAL A 44 -3.46 7.68 -0.07
CA VAL A 44 -4.84 7.20 -0.22
C VAL A 44 -5.51 7.06 1.15
N ASP A 45 -6.74 7.56 1.30
CA ASP A 45 -7.54 7.34 2.51
C ASP A 45 -9.06 7.32 2.23
N ILE A 46 -9.78 6.48 2.97
CA ILE A 46 -11.24 6.36 2.88
C ILE A 46 -11.95 7.53 3.57
N SER A 47 -11.28 8.18 4.52
CA SER A 47 -11.81 9.29 5.29
C SER A 47 -11.97 10.54 4.42
N SER A 48 -13.22 10.98 4.24
CA SER A 48 -13.51 12.23 3.50
C SER A 48 -12.87 13.45 4.15
N SER A 49 -12.79 13.50 5.48
CA SER A 49 -12.17 14.63 6.18
C SER A 49 -10.67 14.73 5.92
N LYS A 50 -9.95 13.60 5.89
CA LYS A 50 -8.53 13.58 5.52
C LYS A 50 -8.31 13.97 4.07
N ARG A 51 -9.20 13.58 3.16
CA ARG A 51 -9.12 13.98 1.74
C ARG A 51 -9.26 15.49 1.49
N MET A 52 -9.73 16.24 2.48
CA MET A 52 -9.77 17.72 2.42
C MET A 52 -8.46 18.36 2.92
N MET A 53 -7.51 17.58 3.43
CA MET A 53 -6.23 18.09 3.94
C MET A 53 -5.18 18.14 2.84
N ASP A 54 -4.27 19.09 2.98
CA ASP A 54 -3.00 19.10 2.24
C ASP A 54 -1.98 18.23 2.99
N LEU A 55 -1.43 17.22 2.30
CA LEU A 55 -0.38 16.37 2.84
C LEU A 55 0.97 16.83 2.30
N PHE A 56 1.41 18.01 2.75
CA PHE A 56 2.69 18.61 2.36
C PHE A 56 2.81 18.82 0.83
N GLY A 57 1.77 19.39 0.22
CA GLY A 57 1.66 19.58 -1.22
C GLY A 57 1.10 18.38 -1.99
N LYS A 58 0.81 17.26 -1.31
CA LYS A 58 0.11 16.11 -1.89
C LYS A 58 -1.38 16.16 -1.58
N THR A 59 -2.19 15.88 -2.60
CA THR A 59 -3.62 15.60 -2.43
C THR A 59 -3.80 14.18 -1.88
N ILE A 60 -4.60 14.01 -0.83
CA ILE A 60 -4.98 12.67 -0.35
C ILE A 60 -6.15 12.16 -1.20
N HIS A 61 -5.94 11.06 -1.89
CA HIS A 61 -6.87 10.51 -2.85
C HIS A 61 -7.84 9.50 -2.21
N PRO A 62 -9.06 9.35 -2.78
CA PRO A 62 -9.93 8.22 -2.47
C PRO A 62 -9.39 6.92 -3.07
N PRO A 63 -9.81 5.73 -2.55
CA PRO A 63 -9.31 4.43 -3.03
C PRO A 63 -9.40 4.17 -4.54
N HIS A 64 -10.42 4.72 -5.22
CA HIS A 64 -10.62 4.50 -6.65
C HIS A 64 -9.48 5.04 -7.53
N VAL A 65 -8.57 5.88 -6.98
CA VAL A 65 -7.36 6.30 -7.70
C VAL A 65 -6.49 5.10 -8.09
N ILE A 66 -6.55 4.00 -7.34
CA ILE A 66 -5.77 2.78 -7.60
C ILE A 66 -6.12 2.19 -8.98
N ASP A 67 -7.39 2.19 -9.35
CA ASP A 67 -7.86 1.78 -10.68
C ASP A 67 -7.55 2.84 -11.74
N GLN A 68 -7.90 4.10 -11.46
CA GLN A 68 -7.75 5.21 -12.41
C GLN A 68 -6.31 5.35 -12.90
N GLU A 69 -5.37 5.23 -11.98
CA GLU A 69 -3.94 5.38 -12.26
C GLU A 69 -3.25 4.05 -12.59
N ARG A 70 -3.98 2.93 -12.55
CA ARG A 70 -3.46 1.55 -12.73
C ARG A 70 -2.27 1.23 -11.83
N ILE A 71 -2.41 1.51 -10.54
CA ILE A 71 -1.35 1.32 -9.56
C ILE A 71 -1.22 -0.17 -9.22
N GLY A 72 -0.07 -0.77 -9.50
CA GLY A 72 0.21 -2.19 -9.24
C GLY A 72 0.72 -2.51 -7.83
N THR A 73 1.17 -1.51 -7.07
CA THR A 73 1.70 -1.70 -5.71
C THR A 73 1.01 -0.77 -4.73
N VAL A 74 0.46 -1.33 -3.65
CA VAL A 74 -0.23 -0.57 -2.59
C VAL A 74 0.41 -0.88 -1.24
N VAL A 75 1.06 0.11 -0.62
CA VAL A 75 1.58 0.02 0.75
C VAL A 75 0.45 0.30 1.73
N VAL A 76 0.21 -0.60 2.68
CA VAL A 76 -0.71 -0.36 3.79
C VAL A 76 -0.01 0.42 4.91
N GLY A 77 -0.45 1.67 5.11
CA GLY A 77 0.13 2.60 6.08
C GLY A 77 -0.30 2.39 7.53
N ILE A 78 -1.25 1.48 7.77
CA ILE A 78 -1.75 1.16 9.11
C ILE A 78 -1.60 -0.35 9.36
N PRO A 79 -0.45 -0.82 9.87
CA PRO A 79 -0.14 -2.25 10.02
C PRO A 79 -1.19 -3.06 10.78
N VAL A 80 -1.82 -2.46 11.80
CA VAL A 80 -2.87 -3.13 12.59
C VAL A 80 -4.12 -3.48 11.78
N TYR A 81 -4.32 -2.84 10.63
CA TYR A 81 -5.42 -3.12 9.69
C TYR A 81 -4.93 -3.73 8.38
N SER A 82 -3.68 -4.22 8.31
CA SER A 82 -3.05 -4.74 7.09
C SER A 82 -3.89 -5.83 6.41
N SER A 83 -4.40 -6.79 7.18
CA SER A 83 -5.20 -7.90 6.67
C SER A 83 -6.53 -7.43 6.08
N GLU A 84 -7.24 -6.53 6.76
CA GLU A 84 -8.52 -6.01 6.31
C GLU A 84 -8.35 -5.15 5.05
N ILE A 85 -7.39 -4.22 5.08
CA ILE A 85 -7.11 -3.34 3.95
C ILE A 85 -6.62 -4.16 2.75
N ALA A 86 -5.73 -5.13 2.94
CA ALA A 86 -5.28 -6.00 1.85
C ALA A 86 -6.43 -6.83 1.26
N SER A 87 -7.35 -7.34 2.08
CA SER A 87 -8.55 -8.04 1.60
C SER A 87 -9.43 -7.12 0.74
N ARG A 88 -9.64 -5.88 1.18
CA ARG A 88 -10.37 -4.85 0.40
C ARG A 88 -9.67 -4.55 -0.92
N ILE A 89 -8.34 -4.40 -0.89
CA ILE A 89 -7.55 -4.13 -2.10
C ILE A 89 -7.69 -5.28 -3.09
N ARG A 90 -7.46 -6.52 -2.67
CA ARG A 90 -7.55 -7.70 -3.54
C ARG A 90 -8.94 -7.89 -4.15
N SER A 91 -10.00 -7.60 -3.39
CA SER A 91 -11.37 -7.78 -3.87
C SER A 91 -11.82 -6.70 -4.87
N HIS A 92 -11.31 -5.47 -4.75
CA HIS A 92 -11.75 -4.35 -5.58
C HIS A 92 -10.77 -3.98 -6.70
N TYR A 93 -9.49 -4.30 -6.53
CA TYR A 93 -8.39 -3.90 -7.42
C TYR A 93 -7.56 -5.13 -7.82
N PRO A 94 -8.11 -6.03 -8.66
CA PRO A 94 -7.48 -7.31 -8.99
C PRO A 94 -6.17 -7.17 -9.78
N HIS A 95 -5.88 -6.00 -10.35
CA HIS A 95 -4.61 -5.69 -11.02
C HIS A 95 -3.47 -5.34 -10.05
N VAL A 96 -3.76 -5.17 -8.75
CA VAL A 96 -2.71 -4.92 -7.76
C VAL A 96 -1.90 -6.20 -7.55
N GLU A 97 -0.60 -6.12 -7.83
CA GLU A 97 0.34 -7.23 -7.80
C GLU A 97 1.00 -7.41 -6.43
N ARG A 98 1.13 -6.32 -5.65
CA ARG A 98 1.89 -6.30 -4.39
C ARG A 98 1.18 -5.45 -3.34
N ILE A 99 1.06 -5.98 -2.12
CA ILE A 99 0.43 -5.29 -0.98
C ILE A 99 1.32 -5.37 0.27
N PRO A 100 2.49 -4.72 0.28
CA PRO A 100 3.30 -4.56 1.50
C PRO A 100 2.55 -3.73 2.55
N ASP A 101 2.94 -3.85 3.82
CA ASP A 101 2.68 -2.83 4.82
C ASP A 101 3.89 -1.88 4.96
N VAL A 102 3.70 -0.78 5.69
CA VAL A 102 4.74 0.23 5.88
C VAL A 102 6.00 -0.32 6.58
N CYS A 103 5.88 -1.38 7.39
CA CYS A 103 7.04 -1.99 8.03
C CYS A 103 7.94 -2.69 7.00
N ASN A 104 7.39 -3.21 5.90
CA ASN A 104 8.19 -3.77 4.82
C ASN A 104 9.13 -2.73 4.17
N LEU A 105 8.79 -1.43 4.21
CA LEU A 105 9.65 -0.38 3.69
C LEU A 105 10.92 -0.19 4.54
N MET A 106 10.93 -0.66 5.79
CA MET A 106 12.09 -0.57 6.69
C MET A 106 13.12 -1.67 6.43
N ASP A 107 12.74 -2.73 5.68
CA ASP A 107 13.60 -3.88 5.41
C ASP A 107 14.76 -3.49 4.47
N PRO A 108 16.03 -3.64 4.89
CA PRO A 108 17.17 -3.35 4.01
C PRO A 108 17.23 -4.23 2.76
N ASP A 109 16.64 -5.43 2.79
CA ASP A 109 16.59 -6.41 1.71
C ASP A 109 15.22 -6.48 1.03
N LEU A 110 14.40 -5.42 1.19
CA LEU A 110 13.05 -5.20 0.67
C LEU A 110 12.36 -6.45 0.08
N LYS A 111 11.61 -7.15 0.92
CA LYS A 111 10.76 -8.27 0.49
C LYS A 111 9.32 -7.82 0.37
N LEU A 112 8.85 -7.67 -0.87
CA LEU A 112 7.48 -7.28 -1.15
C LEU A 112 6.58 -8.52 -1.21
N PRO A 113 5.56 -8.65 -0.34
CA PRO A 113 4.63 -9.76 -0.40
C PRO A 113 3.80 -9.68 -1.68
N SER A 114 3.62 -10.83 -2.33
CA SER A 114 2.71 -10.93 -3.47
C SER A 114 1.27 -10.67 -3.02
N ALA A 115 0.51 -9.96 -3.86
CA ALA A 115 -0.93 -9.81 -3.66
C ALA A 115 -1.69 -11.12 -3.90
N VAL A 116 -1.09 -12.08 -4.61
CA VAL A 116 -1.69 -13.40 -4.85
C VAL A 116 -1.62 -14.22 -3.56
N VAL A 117 -2.78 -14.52 -2.98
CA VAL A 117 -2.88 -15.53 -1.92
C VAL A 117 -2.77 -16.89 -2.62
N PRO A 118 -1.83 -17.78 -2.25
CA PRO A 118 -1.88 -19.15 -2.73
C PRO A 118 -3.26 -19.74 -2.38
N PRO A 119 -3.89 -20.53 -3.26
CA PRO A 119 -5.16 -21.15 -2.93
C PRO A 119 -5.01 -21.89 -1.60
N VAL A 120 -5.91 -21.58 -0.66
CA VAL A 120 -6.00 -22.31 0.61
C VAL A 120 -6.21 -23.78 0.23
N GLU A 121 -5.24 -24.64 0.50
CA GLU A 121 -5.46 -26.08 0.45
C GLU A 121 -6.62 -26.37 1.41
N THR A 122 -7.80 -26.67 0.85
CA THR A 122 -8.93 -27.17 1.63
C THR A 122 -8.47 -28.44 2.30
N ALA A 123 -8.20 -28.35 3.61
CA ALA A 123 -7.91 -29.48 4.47
C ALA A 123 -9.00 -30.53 4.23
N GLY A 124 -8.56 -31.70 3.77
CA GLY A 124 -9.43 -32.76 3.29
C GLY A 124 -10.51 -33.11 4.31
N THR A 125 -11.74 -33.18 3.81
CA THR A 125 -12.84 -33.89 4.43
C THR A 125 -12.40 -35.33 4.75
N ARG A 126 -12.01 -35.61 5.99
CA ARG A 126 -12.11 -36.96 6.55
C ARG A 126 -13.48 -37.09 7.18
N LEU A 127 -14.42 -37.61 6.40
CA LEU A 127 -15.52 -38.39 6.96
C LEU A 127 -14.87 -39.62 7.62
N GLN A 128 -15.00 -39.74 8.93
CA GLN A 128 -14.80 -41.01 9.61
C GLN A 128 -16.18 -41.67 9.72
N GLU A 129 -16.26 -42.86 9.12
CA GLU A 129 -17.32 -43.85 9.25
C GLU A 129 -17.45 -44.38 10.68
#